data_AF-A0A0F2QLE1-F1
#
_entry.id   AF-A0A0F2QLE1-F1
#
_cell.length_a   1.000
_cell.length_b   1.000
_cell.length_c   1.000
_cell.angle_alpha   90.00
_cell.angle_beta   90.00
_cell.angle_gamma   90.00
#
_symmetry.space_group_name_H-M   'P 1'
#
loop_
_entity.id
_entity.type
_entity.pdbx_description
1 polymer ?
#
loop_
_entity_poly.entity_id
_entity_poly.type
_entity_poly.pdbx_seq_one_letter_code
_entity_poly.pdbx_strand_id
1 'polypeptide(L)'
;MYSTEQGGKTKPISVGFACPCFPEKDQTLLAHTGYPLLDDHTMHPGESRNVGYWFMLGEEAATRFRSSGRFFLWEGRFVGEAIVL
;
A
#
# COMPACT_ATOMS: atom_id res chain seq x y z
N MET A 1 5.51 3.92 -4.39
CA MET A 1 5.53 2.65 -5.15
C MET A 1 6.98 2.27 -5.43
N TYR A 2 7.34 0.99 -5.34
CA TYR A 2 8.67 0.59 -5.79
C TYR A 2 8.76 0.64 -7.31
N SER A 3 9.96 0.92 -7.83
CA SER A 3 10.25 0.85 -9.27
C SER A 3 10.15 -0.58 -9.78
N THR A 4 10.00 -0.75 -11.10
CA THR A 4 9.96 -2.10 -11.69
C THR A 4 11.28 -2.85 -11.46
N GLU A 5 12.41 -2.13 -11.49
CA GLU A 5 13.77 -2.63 -11.26
C GLU A 5 13.95 -3.15 -9.83
N GLN A 6 13.24 -2.56 -8.86
CA GLN A 6 13.24 -2.99 -7.45
C GLN A 6 12.24 -4.12 -7.15
N GLY A 7 11.61 -4.70 -8.18
CA GLY A 7 10.57 -5.72 -8.00
C GLY A 7 9.17 -5.16 -7.73
N GLY A 8 8.94 -3.86 -8.01
CA GLY A 8 7.63 -3.24 -7.98
C GLY A 8 6.69 -3.76 -9.08
N LYS A 9 5.58 -3.06 -9.31
CA LYS A 9 4.65 -3.40 -10.40
C LYS A 9 5.28 -3.11 -11.77
N THR A 10 4.77 -3.78 -12.80
CA THR A 10 5.10 -3.50 -14.22
C THR A 10 4.09 -2.58 -14.91
N LYS A 11 2.96 -2.31 -14.25
CA LYS A 11 1.89 -1.43 -14.72
C LYS A 11 1.48 -0.46 -13.60
N PRO A 12 0.95 0.72 -13.94
CA PRO A 12 0.42 1.66 -12.96
C PRO A 12 -0.73 1.05 -12.16
N ILE A 13 -0.96 1.56 -10.95
CA ILE A 13 -2.22 1.35 -10.23
C ILE A 13 -3.20 2.47 -10.57
N SER A 14 -4.48 2.12 -10.66
CA SER A 14 -5.59 3.04 -10.91
C SER A 14 -6.56 3.05 -9.74
N VAL A 15 -7.57 3.93 -9.81
CA VAL A 15 -8.73 3.89 -8.92
C VAL A 15 -9.27 2.45 -8.83
N GLY A 16 -9.57 2.02 -7.60
CA GLY A 16 -10.04 0.66 -7.31
C GLY A 16 -8.95 -0.38 -7.08
N PHE A 17 -7.66 -0.03 -7.22
CA PHE A 17 -6.57 -0.93 -6.82
C PHE A 17 -6.61 -1.21 -5.31
N ALA A 18 -6.78 -2.47 -4.92
CA ALA A 18 -6.72 -2.90 -3.53
C ALA A 18 -5.72 -4.05 -3.36
N CYS A 19 -5.04 -4.08 -2.22
CA CYS A 19 -4.08 -5.13 -1.92
C CYS A 19 -3.95 -5.39 -0.41
N PRO A 20 -3.48 -6.59 -0.01
CA PRO A 20 -3.04 -6.84 1.36
C PRO A 20 -1.91 -5.88 1.76
N CYS A 21 -2.04 -5.30 2.95
CA CYS A 21 -1.04 -4.42 3.55
C CYS A 21 -0.47 -5.07 4.82
N PHE A 22 0.84 -4.97 5.01
CA PHE A 22 1.56 -5.53 6.16
C PHE A 22 2.32 -4.44 6.91
N PRO A 23 2.40 -4.48 8.25
CA PRO A 23 3.18 -3.49 9.02
C PRO A 23 4.69 -3.67 8.83
N GLU A 24 5.11 -4.88 8.45
CA GLU A 24 6.49 -5.28 8.21
C GLU A 24 6.60 -6.07 6.90
N LYS A 25 7.81 -6.25 6.37
CA LYS A 25 8.07 -7.11 5.21
C LYS A 25 8.04 -8.60 5.59
N ASP A 26 7.01 -9.02 6.32
CA ASP A 26 6.81 -10.36 6.83
C ASP A 26 5.36 -10.80 6.56
N GLN A 27 5.23 -11.88 5.78
CA GLN A 27 3.94 -12.45 5.38
C GLN A 27 3.32 -13.36 6.45
N THR A 28 4.03 -13.64 7.54
CA THR A 28 3.49 -14.42 8.66
C THR A 28 2.52 -13.61 9.52
N LEU A 29 2.54 -12.28 9.40
CA LEU A 29 1.62 -11.38 10.08
C LEU A 29 0.27 -11.30 9.36
N LEU A 30 -0.79 -11.04 10.13
CA LEU A 30 -2.11 -10.77 9.57
C LEU A 30 -2.05 -9.51 8.70
N ALA A 31 -2.37 -9.67 7.41
CA ALA A 31 -2.52 -8.57 6.49
C ALA A 31 -3.90 -7.94 6.60
N HIS A 32 -3.99 -6.64 6.30
CA HIS A 32 -5.26 -5.95 6.14
C HIS A 32 -5.40 -5.44 4.72
N THR A 33 -6.51 -5.73 4.05
CA THR A 33 -6.77 -5.21 2.71
C THR A 33 -7.07 -3.72 2.79
N GLY A 34 -6.39 -2.94 1.95
CA GLY A 34 -6.66 -1.52 1.78
C GLY A 34 -6.31 -1.03 0.39
N TYR A 35 -6.63 0.23 0.13
CA TYR A 35 -6.37 0.89 -1.13
C TYR A 35 -6.06 2.37 -0.95
N PRO A 36 -5.16 2.93 -1.78
CA PRO A 36 -4.91 4.36 -1.79
C PRO A 36 -6.10 5.07 -2.46
N LEU A 37 -6.51 6.19 -1.89
CA LEU A 37 -7.50 7.09 -2.46
C LEU A 37 -6.80 7.90 -3.55
N LEU A 38 -6.95 7.43 -4.79
CA LEU A 38 -6.46 8.11 -5.97
C LEU A 38 -7.59 8.94 -6.55
N ASP A 39 -7.26 10.15 -6.99
CA ASP A 39 -8.13 10.91 -7.90
C ASP A 39 -8.12 10.22 -9.29
N ASP A 40 -8.48 10.94 -10.35
CA ASP A 40 -8.52 10.41 -11.72
C ASP A 40 -7.12 10.07 -12.30
N HIS A 41 -6.06 10.13 -11.48
CA HIS A 41 -4.68 9.88 -11.85
C HIS A 41 -4.15 8.54 -11.34
N THR A 42 -3.56 7.76 -12.25
CA THR A 42 -2.81 6.55 -11.92
C THR A 42 -1.57 6.86 -11.08
N MET A 43 -1.06 5.86 -10.35
CA MET A 43 0.26 5.92 -9.71
C MET A 43 1.19 4.94 -10.41
N HIS A 44 2.30 5.45 -10.94
CA HIS A 44 3.26 4.66 -11.71
C HIS A 44 4.25 3.91 -10.80
N PRO A 45 4.86 2.81 -11.28
CA PRO A 45 6.01 2.21 -10.59
C PRO A 45 7.10 3.25 -10.34
N GLY A 46 7.68 3.25 -9.14
CA GLY A 46 8.70 4.21 -8.71
C GLY A 46 8.16 5.58 -8.25
N GLU A 47 6.87 5.87 -8.46
CA GLU A 47 6.26 7.13 -8.02
C GLU A 47 6.09 7.17 -6.49
N SER A 48 6.30 8.35 -5.92
CA SER A 48 6.02 8.67 -4.51
C SER A 48 5.09 9.87 -4.45
N ARG A 49 3.98 9.75 -3.72
CA ARG A 49 3.01 10.83 -3.49
C ARG A 49 2.26 10.64 -2.19
N ASN A 50 1.72 11.74 -1.66
CA ASN A 50 0.79 11.70 -0.54
C ASN A 50 -0.61 11.39 -1.05
N VAL A 51 -1.26 10.41 -0.42
CA VAL A 51 -2.61 9.96 -0.75
C VAL A 51 -3.35 9.65 0.54
N GLY A 52 -4.68 9.78 0.52
CA GLY A 52 -5.50 9.11 1.52
C GLY A 52 -5.37 7.60 1.36
N TYR A 53 -5.64 6.85 2.43
CA TYR A 53 -5.64 5.39 2.37
C TYR A 53 -6.84 4.84 3.14
N TRP A 54 -7.55 3.90 2.53
CA TRP A 54 -8.73 3.28 3.12
C TRP A 54 -8.46 1.80 3.39
N PHE A 55 -8.95 1.30 4.52
CA PHE A 55 -8.82 -0.10 4.92
C PHE A 55 -10.20 -0.74 5.09
N MET A 56 -10.35 -1.99 4.65
CA MET A 56 -11.64 -2.69 4.67
C MET A 56 -12.20 -2.91 6.08
N LEU A 57 -11.33 -3.11 7.06
CA LEU A 57 -11.70 -3.24 8.48
C LEU A 57 -11.78 -1.89 9.20
N GLY A 58 -11.76 -0.78 8.46
CA GLY A 58 -11.90 0.56 9.00
C GLY A 58 -10.84 0.92 10.05
N GLU A 59 -11.29 1.50 11.17
CA GLU A 59 -10.43 2.08 12.20
C GLU A 59 -9.52 1.08 12.91
N GLU A 60 -9.88 -0.20 12.96
CA GLU A 60 -9.01 -1.23 13.55
C GLU A 60 -7.68 -1.32 12.76
N ALA A 61 -7.78 -1.49 11.44
CA ALA A 61 -6.62 -1.56 10.57
C ALA A 61 -5.91 -0.20 10.48
N ALA A 62 -6.65 0.90 10.39
CA ALA A 62 -6.06 2.23 10.34
C ALA A 62 -5.24 2.54 11.61
N THR A 63 -5.77 2.22 12.80
CA THR A 63 -5.06 2.40 14.08
C THR A 63 -3.79 1.56 14.12
N ARG A 64 -3.85 0.30 13.67
CA ARG A 64 -2.67 -0.56 13.62
C ARG A 64 -1.55 0.04 12.78
N PHE A 65 -1.86 0.54 11.59
CA PHE A 65 -0.85 1.11 10.70
C PHE A 65 -0.36 2.50 11.14
N ARG A 66 -1.22 3.32 11.74
CA ARG A 66 -0.80 4.58 12.40
C ARG A 66 0.22 4.31 13.50
N SER A 67 -0.03 3.32 14.36
CA SER A 67 0.91 2.92 15.42
C SER A 67 2.24 2.38 14.88
N SER A 68 2.22 1.71 13.72
CA SER A 68 3.43 1.22 13.04
C SER A 68 4.24 2.35 12.37
N GLY A 69 3.60 3.47 12.03
CA GLY A 69 4.20 4.58 11.28
C GLY A 69 4.53 4.26 9.82
N ARG A 70 4.41 3.00 9.41
CA ARG A 70 4.63 2.52 8.03
C ARG A 70 3.89 1.23 7.76
N PHE A 71 3.69 0.94 6.48
CA PHE A 71 3.21 -0.35 6.01
C PHE A 71 3.66 -0.64 4.57
N PHE A 72 3.55 -1.91 4.17
CA PHE A 72 4.02 -2.44 2.90
C PHE A 72 2.86 -3.01 2.10
N LEU A 73 2.85 -2.76 0.79
CA LEU A 73 1.82 -3.19 -0.14
C LEU A 73 2.24 -4.51 -0.79
N TRP A 74 1.34 -5.50 -0.83
CA TRP A 74 1.65 -6.84 -1.31
C TRP A 74 0.77 -7.28 -2.50
N GLU A 75 1.40 -7.76 -3.57
CA GLU A 75 0.74 -8.35 -4.73
C GLU A 75 1.60 -9.49 -5.29
N GLY A 76 1.66 -10.62 -4.58
CA GLY A 76 2.58 -11.73 -4.87
C GLY A 76 4.06 -11.43 -4.54
N ARG A 77 4.38 -10.15 -4.32
CA ARG A 77 5.62 -9.60 -3.78
C ARG A 77 5.34 -8.24 -3.14
N PHE A 78 6.29 -7.69 -2.38
CA PHE A 78 6.17 -6.31 -1.88
C PHE A 78 6.38 -5.34 -3.04
N VAL A 79 5.33 -4.58 -3.38
CA VAL A 79 5.31 -3.68 -4.55
C VAL A 79 5.42 -2.20 -4.19
N GLY A 80 5.36 -1.89 -2.91
CA GLY A 80 5.51 -0.53 -2.41
C GLY A 80 5.45 -0.48 -0.89
N GLU A 81 5.61 0.72 -0.39
CA GLU A 81 5.47 1.06 1.01
C GLU A 81 4.80 2.42 1.15
N ALA A 82 4.25 2.66 2.32
CA ALA A 82 3.69 3.93 2.73
C ALA A 82 4.24 4.29 4.10
N ILE A 83 4.55 5.57 4.27
CA ILE A 83 4.84 6.20 5.56
C ILE A 83 3.57 6.89 6.02
N VAL A 84 3.18 6.67 7.27
CA VAL A 84 1.96 7.27 7.84
C VAL A 84 2.34 8.62 8.46
N LEU A 85 1.67 9.68 8.02
CA LEU A 85 1.85 11.07 8.48
C LEU A 85 0.87 11.43 9.59
#